data_AF-A0A974ABZ4-F1
#
_entry.id   AF-A0A974ABZ4-F1
#
_cell.length_a   1.000
_cell.length_b   1.000
_cell.length_c   1.000
_cell.angle_alpha   90.00
_cell.angle_beta   90.00
_cell.angle_gamma   90.00
#
_symmetry.space_group_name_H-M   'P 1'
#
loop_
_entity.id
_entity.type
_entity.pdbx_description
1 polymer ?
#
loop_
_entity_poly.entity_id
_entity_poly.type
_entity_poly.pdbx_seq_one_letter_code
_entity_poly.pdbx_strand_id
1 'polypeptide(L)'
;MIHSSQLLRRALLADAVFSGVSAIAMVLDTGALASLLGLPEALLRETGLFLIAYTALVGWLGARTSLPKGPVILVVAGNAAWTLASIALLLSGAVSPNLVGTIVILAQAIATGVFAELQYMGLRKSEGVVTA
;
A
#
# COMPACT_ATOMS: atom_id res chain seq x y z
N MET A 1 0.60 -19.81 -12.65
CA MET A 1 0.61 -18.36 -12.98
C MET A 1 -0.82 -17.92 -13.23
N ILE A 2 -1.13 -16.64 -13.09
CA ILE A 2 -2.45 -16.08 -13.43
C ILE A 2 -2.29 -15.06 -14.56
N HIS A 3 -3.31 -14.94 -15.41
CA HIS A 3 -3.42 -13.85 -16.36
C HIS A 3 -4.15 -12.69 -15.69
N SER A 4 -3.50 -11.54 -15.56
CA SER A 4 -4.08 -10.39 -14.85
C SER A 4 -5.33 -9.91 -15.55
N SER A 5 -6.46 -9.84 -14.83
CA SER A 5 -7.59 -9.05 -15.29
C SER A 5 -7.20 -7.57 -15.39
N GLN A 6 -7.91 -6.80 -16.23
CA GLN A 6 -7.63 -5.38 -16.32
C GLN A 6 -7.86 -4.62 -15.01
N LEU A 7 -8.81 -5.09 -14.20
CA LEU A 7 -9.04 -4.54 -12.88
C LEU A 7 -7.82 -4.76 -11.98
N LEU A 8 -7.29 -5.98 -11.93
CA LEU A 8 -6.11 -6.30 -11.11
C LEU A 8 -4.92 -5.42 -11.52
N ARG A 9 -4.67 -5.31 -12.83
CA ARG A 9 -3.53 -4.54 -13.34
C ARG A 9 -3.62 -3.07 -12.97
N ARG A 10 -4.80 -2.46 -13.15
CA ARG A 10 -5.04 -1.06 -12.79
C ARG A 10 -4.96 -0.83 -11.28
N ALA A 11 -5.50 -1.74 -10.48
CA ALA A 11 -5.43 -1.64 -9.02
C ALA A 11 -3.99 -1.73 -8.50
N LEU A 12 -3.18 -2.65 -9.04
CA LEU A 12 -1.74 -2.73 -8.71
C LEU A 12 -0.99 -1.47 -9.14
N LEU A 13 -1.23 -0.95 -10.35
CA LEU A 13 -0.56 0.27 -10.81
C LEU A 13 -0.97 1.50 -9.98
N ALA A 14 -2.24 1.63 -9.64
CA ALA A 14 -2.73 2.72 -8.80
C ALA A 14 -2.10 2.67 -7.38
N ASP A 15 -2.03 1.48 -6.79
CA ASP A 15 -1.35 1.24 -5.52
C ASP A 15 0.14 1.60 -5.62
N ALA A 16 0.84 1.11 -6.65
CA ALA A 16 2.25 1.43 -6.85
C ALA A 16 2.50 2.95 -6.99
N VAL A 17 1.64 3.67 -7.71
CA VAL A 17 1.76 5.13 -7.83
C VAL A 17 1.50 5.81 -6.49
N PHE A 18 0.44 5.43 -5.78
CA PHE A 18 0.11 6.00 -4.47
C PHE A 18 1.25 5.76 -3.47
N SER A 19 1.66 4.50 -3.31
CA SER A 19 2.74 4.08 -2.43
C SER A 19 4.08 4.72 -2.81
N GLY A 20 4.36 4.88 -4.11
CA GLY A 20 5.59 5.50 -4.59
C GLY A 20 5.65 7.00 -4.30
N VAL A 21 4.55 7.71 -4.51
CA VAL A 21 4.45 9.14 -4.15
C VAL A 21 4.61 9.31 -2.64
N SER A 22 3.96 8.46 -1.83
CA SER A 22 4.14 8.45 -0.38
C SER A 22 5.59 8.17 0.02
N ALA A 23 6.25 7.19 -0.58
CA ALA A 23 7.65 6.86 -0.30
C ALA A 23 8.58 8.05 -0.55
N ILE A 24 8.43 8.71 -1.71
CA ILE A 24 9.22 9.88 -2.08
C ILE A 24 9.01 11.01 -1.07
N ALA A 25 7.76 11.33 -0.74
CA ALA A 25 7.43 12.37 0.22
C ALA A 25 8.07 12.08 1.60
N MET A 26 7.96 10.83 2.08
CA MET A 26 8.46 10.43 3.39
C MET A 26 9.98 10.39 3.48
N VAL A 27 10.69 10.10 2.38
CA VAL A 27 12.17 10.03 2.37
C VAL A 27 12.82 11.40 2.14
N LEU A 28 12.24 12.25 1.28
CA LEU A 28 12.83 13.55 0.96
C LEU A 28 12.55 14.62 2.03
N ASP A 29 11.34 14.63 2.59
CA ASP A 29 10.88 15.69 3.51
C ASP A 29 10.55 15.15 4.91
N THR A 30 11.27 14.12 5.37
CA THR A 30 10.93 13.39 6.61
C THR A 30 10.76 14.31 7.83
N GLY A 31 11.69 15.25 8.05
CA GLY A 31 11.64 16.14 9.22
C GLY A 31 10.50 17.18 9.14
N ALA A 32 10.24 17.71 7.94
CA ALA A 32 9.14 18.65 7.72
C ALA A 32 7.77 17.95 7.88
N LEU A 33 7.62 16.74 7.33
CA LEU A 33 6.43 15.93 7.52
C LEU A 33 6.25 15.48 8.97
N ALA A 34 7.31 15.09 9.67
CA ALA A 34 7.25 14.72 11.09
C ALA A 34 6.65 15.86 11.92
N SER A 35 7.15 17.08 11.70
CA SER A 35 6.67 18.28 12.37
C SER A 35 5.23 18.63 11.98
N LEU A 36 4.89 18.54 10.68
CA LEU A 36 3.56 18.85 10.16
C LEU A 36 2.48 17.88 10.67
N LEU A 37 2.81 16.59 10.78
CA LEU A 37 1.86 15.53 11.14
C LEU A 37 1.85 15.25 12.66
N GLY A 38 2.85 15.74 13.40
CA GLY A 38 3.04 15.40 14.81
C GLY A 38 3.45 13.93 14.98
N LEU A 39 4.26 13.40 14.08
CA LEU A 39 4.69 11.99 14.08
C LEU A 39 6.20 11.85 14.31
N PRO A 40 6.66 10.72 14.87
CA PRO A 40 8.09 10.45 14.99
C PRO A 40 8.76 10.40 13.62
N GLU A 41 9.88 11.11 13.46
CA GLU A 41 10.64 11.13 12.21
C GLU A 41 11.12 9.72 11.81
N ALA A 42 11.56 8.93 12.79
CA ALA A 42 11.96 7.55 12.56
C ALA A 42 10.82 6.71 11.95
N LEU A 43 9.60 6.87 12.45
CA LEU A 43 8.43 6.16 11.90
C LEU A 43 8.23 6.52 10.42
N LEU A 44 8.33 7.80 10.06
CA LEU A 44 8.17 8.25 8.69
C LEU A 44 9.30 7.75 7.79
N ARG A 45 10.55 7.81 8.24
CA ARG A 45 11.72 7.35 7.49
C ARG A 45 11.65 5.86 7.20
N GLU A 46 11.42 5.04 8.22
CA GLU A 46 11.34 3.58 8.07
C GLU A 46 10.17 3.18 7.18
N THR A 47 9.02 3.87 7.34
CA THR A 47 7.87 3.65 6.45
C THR A 47 8.20 4.02 5.00
N GLY A 48 8.85 5.17 4.77
CA GLY A 48 9.28 5.58 3.43
C GLY A 48 10.19 4.56 2.77
N LEU A 49 11.21 4.07 3.50
CA LEU A 49 12.13 3.03 3.02
C LEU A 49 11.41 1.72 2.70
N PHE A 50 10.50 1.28 3.57
CA PHE A 50 9.65 0.12 3.30
C PHE A 50 8.80 0.32 2.03
N LEU A 51 8.19 1.50 1.86
CA LEU A 51 7.35 1.81 0.72
C LEU A 51 8.11 1.85 -0.61
N ILE A 52 9.42 2.16 -0.61
CA ILE A 52 10.26 2.03 -1.81
C ILE A 52 10.28 0.57 -2.29
N ALA A 53 10.59 -0.36 -1.37
CA ALA A 53 10.65 -1.79 -1.70
C ALA A 53 9.27 -2.34 -2.10
N TYR A 54 8.23 -1.94 -1.37
CA TYR A 54 6.85 -2.31 -1.65
C TYR A 54 6.40 -1.81 -3.03
N THR A 55 6.63 -0.52 -3.33
CA THR A 55 6.27 0.09 -4.62
C THR A 55 6.99 -0.60 -5.78
N ALA A 56 8.26 -0.95 -5.62
CA ALA A 56 9.01 -1.68 -6.65
C ALA A 56 8.36 -3.04 -6.94
N LEU A 57 7.98 -3.79 -5.89
CA LEU A 57 7.29 -5.07 -6.03
C LEU A 57 5.92 -4.90 -6.71
N VAL A 58 5.08 -3.99 -6.22
CA VAL A 58 3.71 -3.80 -6.73
C VAL A 58 3.73 -3.26 -8.16
N GLY A 59 4.61 -2.30 -8.46
CA GLY A 59 4.79 -1.76 -9.80
C GLY A 59 5.26 -2.83 -10.79
N TRP A 60 6.18 -3.69 -10.37
CA TRP A 60 6.64 -4.84 -11.17
C TRP A 60 5.51 -5.84 -11.46
N LEU A 61 4.64 -6.12 -10.48
CA LEU A 61 3.45 -6.96 -10.70
C LEU A 61 2.45 -6.27 -11.65
N GLY A 62 2.20 -4.97 -11.45
CA GLY A 62 1.27 -4.17 -12.25
C GLY A 62 1.71 -3.96 -13.71
N ALA A 63 3.00 -4.09 -14.00
CA ALA A 63 3.54 -3.98 -15.36
C ALA A 63 3.34 -5.25 -16.21
N ARG A 64 2.85 -6.36 -15.64
CA ARG A 64 2.81 -7.67 -16.30
C ARG A 64 1.39 -8.15 -16.59
N THR A 65 1.25 -8.89 -17.68
CA THR A 65 0.01 -9.57 -18.08
C THR A 65 -0.10 -10.98 -17.51
N SER A 66 1.02 -11.61 -17.18
CA SER A 66 1.09 -12.93 -16.53
C SER A 66 2.03 -12.86 -15.33
N LEU A 67 1.54 -13.29 -14.16
CA LEU A 67 2.21 -13.10 -12.88
C LEU A 67 1.94 -14.28 -11.93
N PRO A 68 2.86 -14.57 -10.99
CA PRO A 68 2.64 -15.58 -9.97
C PRO A 68 1.52 -15.14 -9.01
N LYS A 69 0.61 -16.06 -8.66
CA LYS A 69 -0.53 -15.78 -7.77
C LYS A 69 -0.08 -15.40 -6.35
N GLY A 70 0.98 -16.04 -5.85
CA GLY A 70 1.48 -15.86 -4.48
C GLY A 70 1.82 -14.41 -4.15
N PRO A 71 2.71 -13.73 -4.91
CA PRO A 71 3.03 -12.32 -4.69
C PRO A 71 1.82 -11.38 -4.77
N VAL A 72 0.84 -11.67 -5.63
CA VAL A 72 -0.40 -10.87 -5.67
C VAL A 72 -1.21 -11.01 -4.38
N ILE A 73 -1.35 -12.24 -3.86
CA ILE A 73 -2.01 -12.50 -2.58
C ILE A 73 -1.26 -11.78 -1.45
N LEU A 74 0.08 -11.80 -1.48
CA LEU A 74 0.89 -11.09 -0.50
C LEU A 74 0.63 -9.58 -0.51
N VAL A 75 0.50 -8.96 -1.69
CA VAL A 75 0.17 -7.54 -1.83
C VAL A 75 -1.24 -7.24 -1.28
N VAL A 76 -2.24 -8.06 -1.63
CA VAL A 76 -3.61 -7.91 -1.09
C VAL A 76 -3.62 -8.01 0.43
N ALA A 77 -2.97 -9.04 0.98
CA ALA A 77 -2.89 -9.25 2.43
C ALA A 77 -2.07 -8.16 3.12
N GLY A 78 -0.99 -7.70 2.48
CA GLY A 78 -0.15 -6.62 2.96
C GLY A 78 -0.91 -5.31 3.08
N ASN A 79 -1.66 -4.92 2.06
CA ASN A 79 -2.53 -3.75 2.10
C ASN A 79 -3.58 -3.84 3.21
N ALA A 80 -4.27 -4.99 3.31
CA ALA A 80 -5.25 -5.20 4.37
C ALA A 80 -4.63 -5.13 5.78
N ALA A 81 -3.45 -5.75 5.96
CA ALA A 81 -2.71 -5.69 7.20
C ALA A 81 -2.24 -4.26 7.51
N TRP A 82 -1.82 -3.50 6.49
CA TRP A 82 -1.41 -2.10 6.64
C TRP A 82 -2.57 -1.20 7.07
N THR A 83 -3.76 -1.40 6.51
CA THR A 83 -4.99 -0.72 6.94
C THR A 83 -5.26 -0.98 8.41
N LEU A 84 -5.26 -2.25 8.83
CA LEU A 84 -5.50 -2.64 10.21
C LEU A 84 -4.42 -2.09 11.16
N ALA A 85 -3.15 -2.18 10.77
CA ALA A 85 -2.03 -1.66 11.52
C ALA A 85 -2.12 -0.14 11.70
N SER A 86 -2.55 0.60 10.67
CA SER A 86 -2.74 2.05 10.72
C SER A 86 -3.84 2.46 11.71
N ILE A 87 -4.95 1.72 11.71
CA ILE A 87 -6.05 1.93 12.68
C ILE A 87 -5.58 1.58 14.09
N ALA A 88 -4.92 0.42 14.26
CA ALA A 88 -4.39 -0.01 15.54
C ALA A 88 -3.35 0.97 16.09
N LEU A 89 -2.50 1.54 15.24
CA LEU A 89 -1.51 2.55 15.61
C LEU A 89 -2.18 3.77 16.26
N LEU A 90 -3.26 4.29 15.65
CA LEU A 90 -4.03 5.42 16.19
C LEU A 90 -4.73 5.07 17.53
N LEU A 91 -5.21 3.84 17.68
CA LEU A 91 -5.92 3.41 18.89
C LEU A 91 -4.97 3.01 20.03
N SER A 92 -3.73 2.66 19.71
CA SER A 92 -2.76 2.13 20.68
C SER A 92 -2.17 3.18 21.63
N GLY A 93 -2.23 4.47 21.26
CA GLY A 93 -1.52 5.54 21.96
C GLY A 93 0.01 5.51 21.78
N ALA A 94 0.55 4.63 20.93
CA ALA A 94 1.99 4.58 20.64
C ALA A 94 2.51 5.82 19.90
N VAL A 95 1.62 6.55 19.25
CA VAL A 95 1.89 7.84 18.60
C VAL A 95 0.82 8.86 18.98
N SER A 96 1.16 10.14 18.94
CA SER A 96 0.25 11.26 19.23
C SER A 96 0.22 12.26 18.06
N PRO A 97 -0.27 11.85 16.87
CA PRO A 97 -0.39 12.75 15.73
C PRO A 97 -1.32 13.93 16.05
N ASN A 98 -1.08 15.06 15.39
CA ASN A 98 -2.04 16.16 15.42
C ASN A 98 -3.25 15.85 14.50
N LEU A 99 -4.19 16.79 14.38
CA LEU A 99 -5.38 16.59 13.54
C LEU A 99 -5.03 16.26 12.08
N VAL A 100 -4.04 16.96 11.51
CA VAL A 100 -3.59 16.72 10.13
C VAL A 100 -2.96 15.33 9.99
N GLY A 101 -2.08 14.95 10.92
CA GLY A 101 -1.48 13.62 10.97
C GLY A 101 -2.52 12.50 11.09
N THR A 102 -3.55 12.71 11.92
CA THR A 102 -4.66 11.76 12.07
C THR A 102 -5.43 11.59 10.76
N ILE A 103 -5.77 12.70 10.09
CA ILE A 103 -6.44 12.66 8.78
C ILE A 103 -5.59 11.94 7.74
N VAL A 104 -4.28 12.22 7.70
CA VAL A 104 -3.35 11.56 6.76
C VAL A 104 -3.26 10.05 7.01
N ILE A 105 -3.14 9.61 8.27
CA ILE A 105 -3.10 8.19 8.62
C ILE A 105 -4.42 7.50 8.24
N LEU A 106 -5.56 8.12 8.54
CA LEU A 106 -6.87 7.56 8.17
C LEU A 106 -7.07 7.52 6.66
N ALA A 107 -6.68 8.57 5.94
CA ALA A 107 -6.81 8.63 4.48
C ALA A 107 -5.98 7.54 3.80
N GLN A 108 -4.72 7.32 4.23
CA GLN A 108 -3.91 6.24 3.67
C GLN A 108 -4.39 4.85 4.10
N ALA A 109 -4.94 4.70 5.31
CA ALA A 109 -5.56 3.44 5.75
C ALA A 109 -6.76 3.07 4.88
N ILE A 110 -7.62 4.05 4.55
CA ILE A 110 -8.74 3.85 3.63
C ILE A 110 -8.23 3.51 2.23
N ALA A 111 -7.24 4.24 1.72
CA ALA A 111 -6.68 3.99 0.40
C ALA A 111 -6.12 2.56 0.26
N THR A 112 -5.31 2.11 1.23
CA THR A 112 -4.78 0.75 1.27
C THR A 112 -5.88 -0.30 1.38
N GLY A 113 -6.93 -0.04 2.15
CA GLY A 113 -8.10 -0.94 2.25
C GLY A 113 -8.84 -1.07 0.93
N VAL A 114 -9.05 0.05 0.22
CA VAL A 114 -9.64 0.08 -1.12
C VAL A 114 -8.75 -0.66 -2.12
N PHE A 115 -7.42 -0.48 -2.06
CA PHE A 115 -6.51 -1.23 -2.92
C PHE A 115 -6.58 -2.72 -2.65
N ALA A 116 -6.59 -3.17 -1.38
CA ALA A 116 -6.75 -4.58 -1.03
C ALA A 116 -8.04 -5.16 -1.63
N GLU A 117 -9.16 -4.45 -1.50
CA GLU A 117 -10.45 -4.88 -2.05
C GLU A 117 -10.41 -4.98 -3.58
N LEU A 118 -9.95 -3.93 -4.26
CA LEU A 118 -9.87 -3.88 -5.73
C LEU A 118 -8.91 -4.95 -6.28
N GLN A 119 -7.77 -5.15 -5.62
CA GLN A 119 -6.79 -6.18 -5.98
C GLN A 119 -7.38 -7.58 -5.75
N TYR A 120 -8.09 -7.81 -4.64
CA TYR A 120 -8.77 -9.08 -4.38
C TYR A 120 -9.86 -9.37 -5.43
N MET A 121 -10.72 -8.39 -5.73
CA MET A 121 -11.72 -8.51 -6.78
C MET A 121 -11.08 -8.76 -8.15
N GLY A 122 -10.01 -8.03 -8.47
CA GLY A 122 -9.25 -8.21 -9.70
C GLY A 122 -8.60 -9.59 -9.79
N LEU A 123 -8.09 -10.11 -8.68
CA LEU A 123 -7.52 -11.45 -8.57
C LEU A 123 -8.57 -12.54 -8.78
N ARG A 124 -9.78 -12.39 -8.21
CA ARG A 124 -10.88 -13.34 -8.44
C ARG A 124 -11.38 -13.35 -9.89
N LYS A 125 -11.24 -12.22 -10.58
CA LYS A 125 -11.53 -12.08 -12.02
C LYS A 125 -10.36 -12.48 -12.92
N SER A 126 -9.20 -12.78 -12.36
CA SER A 126 -8.02 -13.18 -13.12
C SER A 126 -8.10 -14.68 -13.40
N GLU A 127 -7.93 -15.06 -14.66
CA GLU A 127 -7.99 -16.47 -15.06
C GLU A 127 -6.73 -17.17 -14.55
N GLY A 128 -6.92 -18.18 -13.70
CA GLY A 128 -5.96 -19.27 -13.60
C GLY A 128 -6.09 -20.04 -14.90
N VAL A 129 -4.97 -20.23 -15.61
CA VAL A 129 -4.92 -21.03 -16.84
C VAL A 129 -5.87 -22.22 -16.69
N VAL A 130 -6.89 -22.21 -17.55
CA VAL A 130 -7.85 -23.26 -17.89
C VAL A 130 -7.51 -24.59 -17.24
N THR A 131 -8.50 -25.18 -16.54
CA THR A 131 -8.63 -26.63 -16.34
C THR A 131 -7.65 -27.44 -17.20
N ALA A 132 -6.57 -27.90 -16.58
CA ALA A 132 -5.68 -28.92 -17.11
C ALA A 132 -5.61 -30.04 -16.09
#